data_AF-A0A7C4I7L5-F1
#
_entry.id   AF-A0A7C4I7L5-F1
#
_cell.length_a   1.000
_cell.length_b   1.000
_cell.length_c   1.000
_cell.angle_alpha   90.00
_cell.angle_beta   90.00
_cell.angle_gamma   90.00
#
_symmetry.space_group_name_H-M   'P 1'
#
loop_
_entity.id
_entity.type
_entity.pdbx_description
1 polymer ?
#
loop_
_entity_poly.entity_id
_entity_poly.type
_entity_poly.pdbx_seq_one_letter_code
_entity_poly.pdbx_strand_id
1 'polypeptide(L)'
;MRLLRWLRHLFTTPLAVRRAFPAASLARIQEAIARSECRHTGEIRFAVEAALPWSYLRRDAPVRERALMVFSKLRVWDTEQNNGVLIY
;
A
#
# COMPACT_ATOMS: atom_id res chain seq x y z
N MET A 1 -24.11 13.25 -15.51
CA MET A 1 -23.19 12.99 -14.38
C MET A 1 -21.76 12.59 -14.81
N ARG A 2 -21.19 13.25 -15.84
CA ARG A 2 -19.88 12.90 -16.40
C ARG A 2 -18.68 13.51 -15.65
N LEU A 3 -18.88 14.58 -14.86
CA LEU A 3 -17.79 15.33 -14.22
C LEU A 3 -17.14 14.62 -13.01
N LEU A 4 -17.88 13.85 -12.21
CA LEU A 4 -17.29 13.13 -11.07
C LEU A 4 -16.24 12.08 -11.49
N ARG A 5 -16.32 11.55 -12.72
CA ARG A 5 -15.34 10.60 -13.24
C ARG A 5 -13.98 11.24 -13.53
N TRP A 6 -13.95 12.50 -13.93
CA TRP A 6 -12.70 13.23 -14.22
C TRP A 6 -11.98 13.64 -12.94
N LEU A 7 -12.72 14.06 -11.91
CA LEU A 7 -12.17 14.31 -10.58
C LEU A 7 -11.56 13.03 -9.98
N ARG A 8 -12.21 11.87 -10.16
CA ARG A 8 -11.65 10.58 -9.72
C ARG A 8 -10.33 10.22 -10.41
N HIS A 9 -10.17 10.56 -11.69
CA HIS A 9 -8.89 10.41 -12.39
C HIS A 9 -7.80 11.34 -11.86
N LEU A 10 -8.15 12.54 -11.38
CA LEU A 10 -7.20 13.41 -10.67
C LEU A 10 -6.78 12.84 -9.31
N PHE A 11 -7.66 12.13 -8.59
CA PHE A 11 -7.30 11.39 -7.36
C PHE A 11 -6.51 10.09 -7.65
N THR A 12 -6.53 9.60 -8.88
CA THR A 12 -5.75 8.44 -9.37
C THR A 12 -4.33 8.86 -9.79
N THR A 13 -3.80 9.96 -9.25
CA THR A 13 -2.47 10.43 -9.60
C THR A 13 -1.46 10.04 -8.52
N PRO A 14 -0.23 9.65 -8.88
CA PRO A 14 0.88 9.48 -7.92
C PRO A 14 1.09 10.70 -7.00
N LEU A 15 0.64 11.88 -7.45
CA LEU A 15 0.60 13.12 -6.68
C LEU A 15 -0.32 13.07 -5.45
N ALA A 16 -1.45 12.36 -5.51
CA ALA A 16 -2.34 12.20 -4.36
C ALA A 16 -1.66 11.40 -3.24
N VAL A 17 -0.97 10.31 -3.57
CA VAL A 17 -0.16 9.54 -2.61
C VAL A 17 0.99 10.36 -2.09
N ARG A 18 1.72 11.08 -2.95
CA ARG A 18 2.82 11.95 -2.50
C ARG A 18 2.35 13.09 -1.60
N ARG A 19 1.10 13.55 -1.75
CA ARG A 19 0.50 14.55 -0.87
C ARG A 19 0.05 13.95 0.47
N ALA A 20 -0.57 12.77 0.46
CA ALA A 20 -1.01 12.09 1.67
C ALA A 20 0.17 11.52 2.48
N PHE A 21 1.20 11.04 1.78
CA PHE A 21 2.45 10.52 2.32
C PHE A 21 3.65 11.26 1.71
N PRO A 22 3.93 12.49 2.19
CA PRO A 22 5.16 13.18 1.84
C PRO A 22 6.39 12.37 2.23
N ALA A 23 7.54 12.64 1.61
CA ALA A 23 8.80 11.92 1.88
C ALA A 23 9.16 11.88 3.38
N ALA A 24 8.95 12.98 4.11
CA ALA A 24 9.16 13.03 5.55
C ALA A 24 8.26 12.06 6.33
N SER A 25 7.01 11.86 5.90
CA SER A 25 6.10 10.90 6.53
C SER A 25 6.53 9.46 6.24
N LEU A 26 6.93 9.17 5.01
CA LEU A 26 7.47 7.85 4.65
C LEU A 26 8.75 7.52 5.43
N ALA A 27 9.66 8.49 5.61
CA ALA A 27 10.86 8.32 6.43
C ALA A 27 10.51 7.99 7.88
N ARG A 28 9.55 8.73 8.48
CA ARG A 28 9.06 8.45 9.84
C ARG A 28 8.43 7.07 9.98
N ILE A 29 7.67 6.63 8.97
CA ILE A 29 7.08 5.28 8.95
C ILE A 29 8.19 4.23 8.88
N GLN A 30 9.18 4.42 8.00
CA GLN A 30 10.32 3.51 7.88
C GLN A 30 11.11 3.42 9.20
N GLU A 31 11.38 4.54 9.87
CA GLU A 31 12.05 4.56 11.18
C GLU A 31 11.21 3.89 12.28
N ALA A 32 9.88 4.06 12.24
CA ALA A 32 8.99 3.40 13.19
C ALA A 32 8.98 1.88 12.99
N ILE A 33 8.93 1.42 11.73
CA ILE A 33 9.01 0.01 11.37
C ILE A 33 10.36 -0.57 11.84
N ALA A 34 11.48 0.05 11.45
CA ALA A 34 12.82 -0.45 11.82
C ALA A 34 12.99 -0.57 13.34
N ARG A 35 12.51 0.41 14.12
CA ARG A 35 12.54 0.33 15.60
C ARG A 35 11.66 -0.77 16.16
N SER A 36 10.55 -1.09 15.50
CA SER A 36 9.65 -2.18 15.89
C SER A 36 10.30 -3.54 15.62
N GLU A 37 10.90 -3.70 14.44
CA GLU A 37 11.62 -4.91 14.02
C GLU A 37 12.85 -5.20 14.90
N CYS A 38 13.43 -4.19 15.57
CA CYS A 38 14.45 -4.45 16.60
C CYS A 38 13.90 -5.18 17.84
N ARG A 39 12.58 -5.18 18.06
CA ARG A 39 11.92 -5.76 19.24
C ARG A 39 11.20 -7.08 18.94
N HIS A 40 11.03 -7.42 17.66
CA HIS A 40 10.34 -8.64 17.23
C HIS A 40 10.93 -9.15 15.92
N THR A 41 10.83 -10.44 15.66
CA THR A 41 11.35 -11.04 14.42
C THR A 41 10.47 -10.81 13.20
N GLY A 42 9.28 -10.23 13.37
CA GLY A 42 8.36 -9.93 12.26
C GLY A 42 8.90 -8.85 11.33
N GLU A 43 8.75 -9.04 10.03
CA GLU A 43 9.14 -8.05 9.00
C GLU A 43 7.90 -7.31 8.49
N ILE A 44 7.90 -5.98 8.57
CA ILE A 44 6.74 -5.16 8.19
C ILE A 44 7.03 -4.43 6.88
N ARG A 45 6.13 -4.59 5.90
CA ARG A 45 6.15 -3.80 4.66
C ARG A 45 4.93 -2.90 4.60
N PHE A 46 5.16 -1.64 4.25
CA PHE A 46 4.12 -0.64 4.05
C PHE A 46 4.00 -0.32 2.55
N ALA A 47 2.82 -0.55 1.98
CA ALA A 47 2.53 -0.27 0.58
C ALA A 47 1.29 0.60 0.47
N VAL A 48 1.36 1.68 -0.30
CA VAL A 48 0.20 2.55 -0.57
C VAL A 48 0.04 2.71 -2.07
N GLU A 49 -1.20 2.54 -2.55
CA GLU A 49 -1.58 2.80 -3.93
C GLU A 49 -2.53 4.00 -4.02
N ALA A 50 -2.34 4.87 -5.02
CA ALA A 50 -3.15 6.08 -5.20
C ALA A 50 -4.60 5.77 -5.55
N ALA A 51 -4.80 4.66 -6.23
CA ALA A 51 -6.09 4.15 -6.62
C ALA A 51 -5.95 2.68 -6.99
N LEU A 52 -7.01 1.91 -6.77
CA LEU A 52 -7.09 0.57 -7.30
C LEU A 52 -7.04 0.60 -8.84
N PRO A 53 -6.40 -0.38 -9.48
CA PRO A 53 -6.43 -0.51 -10.93
C PRO A 53 -7.87 -0.54 -11.46
N TRP A 54 -8.08 0.05 -12.63
CA TRP A 54 -9.40 0.16 -13.25
C TRP A 54 -10.10 -1.20 -13.45
N SER A 55 -9.35 -2.28 -13.64
CA SER A 55 -9.88 -3.66 -13.69
C SER A 55 -10.53 -4.10 -12.37
N TYR A 56 -9.96 -3.73 -11.23
CA TYR A 56 -10.50 -4.04 -9.89
C TYR A 56 -11.72 -3.17 -9.60
N LEU A 57 -11.67 -1.88 -9.95
CA LEU A 57 -12.80 -0.97 -9.80
C LEU A 57 -14.00 -1.34 -10.69
N ARG A 58 -13.76 -1.91 -11.88
CA ARG A 58 -14.82 -2.38 -12.79
C ARG A 58 -15.54 -3.62 -12.28
N ARG A 59 -14.83 -4.50 -11.56
CA ARG A 59 -15.38 -5.76 -11.03
C ARG A 59 -15.88 -5.63 -9.59
N ASP A 60 -15.79 -4.42 -9.00
CA ASP A 60 -16.07 -4.16 -7.59
C ASP A 60 -15.30 -5.13 -6.66
N ALA A 61 -14.06 -5.42 -7.04
CA ALA A 61 -13.22 -6.39 -6.35
C ALA A 61 -12.83 -5.85 -4.95
N PRO A 62 -12.87 -6.69 -3.91
CA PRO A 62 -12.57 -6.25 -2.56
C PRO A 62 -11.10 -5.80 -2.44
N VAL A 63 -10.86 -4.75 -1.66
CA VAL A 63 -9.51 -4.21 -1.39
C VAL A 63 -8.57 -5.31 -0.86
N ARG A 64 -9.11 -6.26 -0.10
CA ARG A 64 -8.38 -7.43 0.40
C ARG A 64 -7.75 -8.28 -0.72
N GLU A 65 -8.42 -8.44 -1.86
CA GLU A 65 -7.87 -9.19 -3.00
C GLU A 65 -6.66 -8.47 -3.59
N ARG A 66 -6.73 -7.15 -3.70
CA ARG A 66 -5.59 -6.32 -4.13
C ARG A 66 -4.44 -6.40 -3.12
N ALA A 67 -4.72 -6.30 -1.83
CA ALA A 67 -3.73 -6.45 -0.77
C ALA A 67 -3.02 -7.82 -0.85
N LEU A 68 -3.77 -8.91 -1.06
CA LEU A 68 -3.20 -10.25 -1.21
C LEU A 68 -2.28 -10.36 -2.43
N MET A 69 -2.66 -9.81 -3.57
CA MET A 69 -1.79 -9.88 -4.75
C MET A 69 -0.55 -8.95 -4.62
N VAL A 70 -0.63 -7.84 -3.87
CA VAL A 70 0.54 -7.02 -3.52
C VAL A 70 1.45 -7.77 -2.54
N PHE A 71 0.87 -8.44 -1.54
CA PHE A 71 1.59 -9.29 -0.58
C PHE A 71 2.40 -10.37 -1.29
N SER A 72 1.79 -11.06 -2.26
CA SER A 72 2.48 -12.07 -3.08
C SER A 72 3.55 -11.45 -3.99
N LYS A 73 3.23 -10.34 -4.67
CA LYS A 73 4.15 -9.69 -5.62
C LYS A 73 5.40 -9.14 -4.94
N LEU A 74 5.24 -8.55 -3.76
CA LEU A 74 6.34 -8.02 -2.95
C LEU A 74 7.03 -9.12 -2.13
N ARG A 75 6.60 -10.38 -2.25
CA ARG A 75 7.11 -11.53 -1.48
C ARG A 75 7.21 -11.23 0.00
N VAL A 76 6.14 -10.67 0.57
CA VAL A 76 6.11 -10.28 2.00
C VAL A 76 6.21 -11.53 2.89
N TRP A 77 5.73 -12.68 2.42
CA TRP A 77 5.88 -13.95 3.13
C TRP A 77 7.31 -14.51 3.13
N ASP A 78 8.15 -14.10 2.17
CA ASP A 78 9.50 -14.62 1.94
C ASP A 78 10.48 -13.99 2.96
N THR A 79 10.30 -14.42 4.20
CA THR A 79 11.02 -14.00 5.41
C THR A 79 11.47 -15.27 6.11
N GLU A 80 12.57 -15.23 6.84
CA GLU A 80 13.17 -16.44 7.44
C GLU A 80 12.17 -17.21 8.32
N GLN A 81 11.28 -16.48 9.01
CA GLN A 81 10.31 -17.05 9.93
C GLN A 81 8.87 -17.06 9.40
N ASN A 82 8.65 -16.75 8.12
CA ASN A 82 7.31 -16.64 7.49
C ASN A 82 6.35 -15.71 8.26
N ASN A 83 6.88 -14.66 8.88
CA ASN A 83 6.16 -13.75 9.77
C ASN A 83 6.07 -12.33 9.21
N GLY A 84 6.18 -12.19 7.90
CA GLY A 84 6.04 -10.91 7.22
C GLY A 84 4.60 -10.39 7.22
N VAL A 85 4.45 -9.09 7.48
CA VAL A 85 3.16 -8.38 7.55
C VAL A 85 3.12 -7.28 6.51
N LEU A 86 2.04 -7.23 5.72
CA LEU A 86 1.77 -6.11 4.81
C LEU A 86 0.72 -5.18 5.41
N ILE A 87 1.07 -3.90 5.49
CA ILE A 87 0.12 -2.81 5.69
C ILE A 87 -0.16 -2.20 4.30
N TYR A 88 -1.40 -2.36 3.83
CA TYR A 88 -1.87 -1.95 2.50
C TYR A 88 -3.00 -0.92 2.60
#